data_AF-A0A415EMD1-F1
#
_entry.id   AF-A0A415EMD1-F1
#
_cell.length_a   1.000
_cell.length_b   1.000
_cell.length_c   1.000
_cell.angle_alpha   90.00
_cell.angle_beta   90.00
_cell.angle_gamma   90.00
#
_symmetry.space_group_name_H-M   'P 1'
#
loop_
_entity.id
_entity.type
_entity.pdbx_description
1 polymer ?
#
loop_
_entity_poly.entity_id
_entity_poly.type
_entity_poly.pdbx_seq_one_letter_code
_entity_poly.pdbx_strand_id
1 'polypeptide(L)'
;MQNIEDVDFLEIEFEEHLTELIIGSIAKIYGEVLITINKNTMYERKWFTTMHEVAHYFFDLITLEDGMSLSDMVTDEGYLPEDLPREYRANVTASILMANDEALAYAINKFKCYHSVCNYFYMSKAALQNRLVEHLVYVKNCSPQYAFSLVSNYRYSDGTQLKKIFFNRQDTVQISG
;
A
#
# COMPACT_ATOMS: atom_id res chain seq x y z
N MET A 1 25.55 -17.49 -1.77
CA MET A 1 24.76 -17.53 -3.01
C MET A 1 23.56 -16.63 -2.77
N GLN A 2 23.42 -15.54 -3.51
CA GLN A 2 22.25 -14.67 -3.37
C GLN A 2 21.09 -15.46 -4.00
N ASN A 3 20.06 -15.79 -3.23
CA ASN A 3 18.80 -16.29 -3.79
C ASN A 3 18.24 -15.15 -4.62
N ILE A 4 18.41 -15.23 -5.94
CA ILE A 4 17.67 -14.40 -6.88
C ILE A 4 16.33 -15.10 -7.00
N GLU A 5 15.29 -14.43 -6.52
CA GLU A 5 13.92 -14.90 -6.68
C GLU A 5 13.53 -14.73 -8.16
N ASP A 6 12.96 -15.78 -8.75
CA ASP A 6 12.57 -15.81 -10.16
C ASP A 6 11.12 -15.30 -10.29
N VAL A 7 10.99 -13.97 -10.33
CA VAL A 7 9.69 -13.27 -10.40
C VAL A 7 9.65 -12.41 -11.65
N ASP A 8 8.71 -12.73 -12.53
CA ASP A 8 8.44 -11.96 -13.74
C ASP A 8 7.28 -10.97 -13.55
N PHE A 9 7.46 -9.77 -14.08
CA PHE A 9 6.42 -8.73 -14.12
C PHE A 9 5.91 -8.55 -15.54
N LEU A 10 4.60 -8.72 -15.75
CA LEU A 10 3.97 -8.58 -17.05
C LEU A 10 2.83 -7.55 -17.01
N GLU A 11 2.88 -6.55 -17.88
CA GLU A 11 1.72 -5.70 -18.13
C GLU A 11 0.81 -6.36 -19.17
N ILE A 12 -0.44 -6.65 -18.79
CA ILE A 12 -1.43 -7.32 -19.65
C ILE A 12 -2.53 -6.34 -20.05
N GLU A 13 -2.91 -6.39 -21.32
CA GLU A 13 -4.10 -5.72 -21.84
C GLU A 13 -5.28 -6.69 -21.76
N PHE A 14 -6.23 -6.40 -20.87
CA PHE A 14 -7.44 -7.21 -20.70
C PHE A 14 -8.54 -6.76 -21.66
N GLU A 15 -9.50 -7.65 -21.94
CA GLU A 15 -10.75 -7.24 -22.58
C GLU A 15 -11.48 -6.21 -21.71
N GLU A 16 -12.30 -5.35 -22.32
CA GLU A 16 -12.90 -4.18 -21.66
C GLU A 16 -13.65 -4.56 -20.37
N HIS A 17 -14.43 -5.65 -20.40
CA HIS A 17 -15.19 -6.14 -19.25
C HIS A 17 -14.32 -6.71 -18.11
N LEU A 18 -13.12 -7.22 -18.42
CA LEU A 18 -12.16 -7.72 -17.43
C LEU A 18 -11.27 -6.61 -16.89
N THR A 19 -11.06 -5.55 -17.67
CA THR A 19 -10.24 -4.39 -17.29
C THR A 19 -10.78 -3.70 -16.05
N GLU A 20 -12.11 -3.71 -15.85
CA GLU A 20 -12.77 -3.13 -14.68
C GLU A 20 -12.72 -4.05 -13.45
N LEU A 21 -12.56 -5.36 -13.66
CA LEU A 21 -12.64 -6.38 -12.62
C LEU A 21 -11.29 -6.82 -12.09
N ILE A 22 -10.26 -6.87 -12.95
CA ILE A 22 -8.92 -7.37 -12.64
C ILE A 22 -7.93 -6.21 -12.75
N ILE A 23 -7.36 -5.82 -11.60
CA ILE A 23 -6.37 -4.76 -11.53
C ILE A 23 -4.95 -5.34 -11.51
N GLY A 24 -4.76 -6.42 -10.78
CA GLY A 24 -3.52 -7.19 -10.68
C GLY A 24 -3.79 -8.66 -10.37
N SER A 25 -2.78 -9.49 -10.57
CA SER A 25 -2.79 -10.85 -10.07
C SER A 25 -1.38 -11.39 -9.85
N ILE A 26 -1.29 -12.42 -9.02
CA ILE A 26 -0.11 -13.23 -8.84
C ILE A 26 -0.43 -14.70 -9.09
N ALA A 27 0.39 -15.37 -9.88
CA ALA A 27 0.25 -16.78 -10.20
C ALA A 27 1.59 -17.51 -10.09
N LYS A 28 1.52 -18.80 -9.75
CA LYS A 28 2.70 -19.67 -9.80
C LYS A 28 2.52 -20.69 -10.92
N ILE A 29 3.38 -20.63 -11.93
CA ILE A 29 3.27 -21.42 -13.16
C ILE A 29 4.60 -22.14 -13.38
N TYR A 30 4.58 -23.48 -13.40
CA TYR A 30 5.78 -24.32 -13.59
C TYR A 30 6.96 -23.98 -12.65
N GLY A 31 6.66 -23.61 -11.40
CA GLY A 31 7.67 -23.22 -10.42
C GLY A 31 8.11 -21.75 -10.47
N GLU A 32 7.72 -20.99 -11.50
CA GLU A 32 8.00 -19.55 -11.65
C GLU A 32 6.83 -18.72 -11.11
N VAL A 33 7.15 -17.52 -10.60
CA VAL A 33 6.11 -16.58 -10.14
C VAL A 33 5.91 -15.50 -11.18
N LEU A 34 4.65 -15.32 -11.57
CA LEU A 34 4.23 -14.27 -12.48
C LEU A 34 3.34 -13.27 -11.74
N ILE A 35 3.76 -12.01 -11.71
CA ILE A 35 2.95 -10.87 -11.29
C ILE A 35 2.43 -10.18 -12.55
N THR A 36 1.11 -10.09 -12.68
CA THR A 36 0.46 -9.41 -13.80
C THR A 36 -0.21 -8.12 -13.35
N ILE A 37 -0.06 -7.06 -14.14
CA ILE A 37 -0.62 -5.74 -13.86
C ILE A 37 -1.43 -5.29 -15.06
N ASN A 38 -2.62 -4.74 -14.82
CA ASN A 38 -3.45 -4.21 -15.88
C ASN A 38 -2.80 -2.98 -16.53
N LYS A 39 -2.51 -3.10 -17.83
CA LYS A 39 -1.84 -2.07 -18.63
C LYS A 39 -2.66 -0.79 -18.80
N ASN A 40 -3.99 -0.87 -18.71
CA ASN A 40 -4.88 0.25 -19.00
C ASN A 40 -5.20 1.11 -17.76
N THR A 41 -4.60 0.82 -16.60
CA THR A 41 -4.81 1.58 -15.37
C THR A 41 -3.92 2.84 -15.31
N MET A 42 -4.38 3.89 -14.61
CA MET A 42 -3.58 5.09 -14.35
C MET A 42 -2.27 4.76 -13.60
N TYR A 43 -1.19 5.50 -13.86
CA TYR A 43 0.14 5.22 -13.32
C TYR A 43 0.17 5.08 -11.79
N GLU A 44 -0.50 5.96 -11.05
CA GLU A 44 -0.53 5.91 -9.58
C GLU A 44 -1.14 4.59 -9.07
N ARG A 45 -2.16 4.09 -9.78
CA ARG A 45 -2.79 2.81 -9.46
C ARG A 45 -1.90 1.64 -9.86
N LYS A 46 -1.27 1.70 -11.04
CA LYS A 46 -0.30 0.67 -11.47
C LYS A 46 0.79 0.45 -10.42
N TRP A 47 1.45 1.53 -9.98
CA TRP A 47 2.53 1.42 -8.99
C TRP A 47 2.04 0.85 -7.66
N PHE A 48 0.86 1.27 -7.21
CA PHE A 48 0.27 0.74 -5.99
C PHE A 48 -0.06 -0.76 -6.13
N THR A 49 -0.72 -1.17 -7.22
CA THR A 49 -1.02 -2.57 -7.50
C THR A 49 0.25 -3.41 -7.63
N THR A 50 1.29 -2.91 -8.29
CA THR A 50 2.57 -3.64 -8.34
C THR A 50 3.12 -3.91 -6.95
N MET A 51 3.11 -2.92 -6.05
CA MET A 51 3.57 -3.12 -4.67
C MET A 51 2.62 -3.99 -3.85
N HIS A 52 1.32 -3.99 -4.17
CA HIS A 52 0.31 -4.86 -3.58
C HIS A 52 0.57 -6.33 -3.94
N GLU A 53 0.78 -6.65 -5.21
CA GLU A 53 1.12 -8.01 -5.65
C GLU A 53 2.47 -8.48 -5.10
N VAL A 54 3.45 -7.59 -4.97
CA VAL A 54 4.72 -7.90 -4.27
C VAL A 54 4.47 -8.28 -2.81
N ALA A 55 3.47 -7.67 -2.14
CA ALA A 55 3.12 -8.09 -0.78
C ALA A 55 2.52 -9.50 -0.77
N HIS A 56 1.63 -9.82 -1.70
CA HIS A 56 1.11 -11.19 -1.84
C HIS A 56 2.22 -12.21 -2.13
N TYR A 57 3.21 -11.84 -2.96
CA TYR A 57 4.37 -12.68 -3.20
C TYR A 57 5.08 -13.07 -1.88
N PHE A 58 5.37 -12.08 -1.02
CA PHE A 58 6.12 -12.35 0.22
C PHE A 58 5.30 -13.05 1.30
N PHE A 59 3.99 -12.79 1.38
CA PHE A 59 3.18 -13.25 2.51
C PHE A 59 2.23 -14.41 2.18
N ASP A 60 1.80 -14.54 0.93
CA ASP A 60 0.71 -15.42 0.54
C ASP A 60 1.14 -16.52 -0.42
N LEU A 61 2.25 -16.33 -1.15
CA LEU A 61 2.70 -17.31 -2.16
C LEU A 61 3.10 -18.67 -1.57
N ILE A 62 3.46 -18.74 -0.29
CA ILE A 62 3.71 -20.01 0.44
C ILE A 62 2.47 -20.92 0.41
N THR A 63 1.27 -20.34 0.24
CA THR A 63 0.00 -21.07 0.22
C THR A 63 -0.48 -21.46 -1.18
N LEU A 64 0.19 -20.99 -2.25
CA LEU A 64 -0.20 -21.25 -3.64
C LEU A 64 0.46 -22.54 -4.17
N GLU A 65 -0.37 -23.51 -4.58
CA GLU A 65 0.08 -24.65 -5.36
C GLU A 65 0.36 -24.24 -6.83
N ASP A 66 1.23 -24.97 -7.51
CA ASP A 66 1.52 -24.74 -8.93
C ASP A 66 0.23 -24.83 -9.77
N GLY A 67 0.01 -23.82 -10.61
CA GLY A 67 -1.20 -23.68 -11.45
C GLY A 67 -2.33 -22.87 -10.79
N MET A 68 -2.18 -22.43 -9.55
CA MET A 68 -3.12 -21.52 -8.88
C MET A 68 -2.74 -20.05 -9.06
N SER A 69 -3.75 -19.18 -9.04
CA SER A 69 -3.60 -17.73 -9.09
C SER A 69 -4.42 -17.05 -7.99
N LEU A 70 -3.88 -16.00 -7.39
CA LEU A 70 -4.64 -15.00 -6.64
C LEU A 70 -4.85 -13.80 -7.56
N SER A 71 -6.09 -13.37 -7.73
CA SER A 71 -6.41 -12.16 -8.48
C SER A 71 -7.14 -11.18 -7.58
N ASP A 72 -6.75 -9.91 -7.68
CA ASP A 72 -7.54 -8.80 -7.19
C ASP A 72 -8.81 -8.69 -8.02
N MET A 73 -9.85 -9.45 -7.64
CA MET A 73 -11.20 -9.25 -8.18
C MET A 73 -11.89 -8.16 -7.38
N VAL A 74 -12.08 -7.01 -8.00
CA VAL A 74 -12.94 -5.97 -7.45
C VAL A 74 -14.38 -6.32 -7.83
N THR A 75 -15.17 -6.78 -6.85
CA THR A 75 -16.63 -6.84 -7.01
C THR A 75 -17.24 -5.47 -6.71
N ASP A 76 -18.50 -5.25 -7.09
CA ASP A 76 -19.25 -4.03 -6.71
C ASP A 76 -19.28 -3.80 -5.18
N GLU A 77 -19.11 -4.85 -4.37
CA GLU A 77 -19.08 -4.80 -2.90
C GLU A 77 -17.67 -4.82 -2.29
N GLY A 78 -16.61 -4.87 -3.11
CA GLY A 78 -15.22 -5.00 -2.67
C GLY A 78 -14.75 -6.45 -2.57
N TYR A 79 -13.85 -6.72 -1.62
CA TYR A 79 -13.30 -8.06 -1.38
C TYR A 79 -14.27 -8.94 -0.58
N LEU A 80 -14.17 -10.26 -0.77
CA LEU A 80 -14.90 -11.22 0.05
C LEU A 80 -14.48 -11.11 1.52
N PRO A 81 -15.39 -11.28 2.50
CA PRO A 81 -15.09 -11.11 3.92
C PRO A 81 -13.90 -11.93 4.43
N GLU A 82 -13.73 -13.14 3.91
CA GLU A 82 -12.62 -14.05 4.21
C GLU A 82 -11.26 -13.56 3.69
N ASP A 83 -11.25 -12.82 2.59
CA ASP A 83 -10.03 -12.27 1.98
C ASP A 83 -9.62 -10.94 2.60
N LEU A 84 -10.55 -10.20 3.23
CA LEU A 84 -10.31 -8.87 3.80
C LEU A 84 -9.01 -8.76 4.63
N PRO A 85 -8.65 -9.70 5.53
CA PRO A 85 -7.41 -9.59 6.29
C PRO A 85 -6.14 -9.71 5.43
N ARG A 86 -6.18 -10.56 4.40
CA ARG A 86 -5.09 -10.73 3.43
C ARG A 86 -4.91 -9.45 2.61
N GLU A 87 -6.01 -8.97 2.05
CA GLU A 87 -6.06 -7.78 1.20
C GLU A 87 -5.70 -6.51 1.96
N TYR A 88 -6.14 -6.39 3.21
CA TYR A 88 -5.73 -5.28 4.08
C TYR A 88 -4.21 -5.30 4.34
N ARG A 89 -3.63 -6.47 4.62
CA ARG A 89 -2.17 -6.60 4.81
C ARG A 89 -1.41 -6.22 3.54
N ALA A 90 -1.87 -6.65 2.37
CA ALA A 90 -1.24 -6.30 1.10
C ALA A 90 -1.32 -4.78 0.83
N ASN A 91 -2.48 -4.16 1.07
CA ASN A 91 -2.66 -2.71 0.97
C ASN A 91 -1.76 -1.89 1.91
N VAL A 92 -1.63 -2.31 3.18
CA VAL A 92 -0.73 -1.68 4.15
C VAL A 92 0.73 -1.85 3.72
N THR A 93 1.10 -3.04 3.27
CA THR A 93 2.48 -3.33 2.80
C THR A 93 2.82 -2.48 1.59
N ALA A 94 1.93 -2.42 0.59
CA ALA A 94 2.09 -1.58 -0.60
C ALA A 94 2.30 -0.11 -0.22
N SER A 95 1.50 0.41 0.72
CA SER A 95 1.61 1.79 1.17
C SER A 95 2.95 2.07 1.87
N ILE A 96 3.49 1.10 2.61
CA ILE A 96 4.82 1.19 3.25
C ILE A 96 5.95 1.09 2.22
N LEU A 97 5.86 0.18 1.23
CA LEU A 97 6.86 0.05 0.18
C LEU A 97 6.97 1.32 -0.67
N MET A 98 5.83 1.95 -0.99
CA MET A 98 5.81 3.22 -1.71
C MET A 98 6.30 4.40 -0.85
N ALA A 99 5.93 4.44 0.42
CA ALA A 99 6.20 5.57 1.31
C ALA A 99 6.58 5.09 2.72
N ASN A 100 7.79 4.55 2.88
CA ASN A 100 8.28 4.09 4.18
C ASN A 100 8.37 5.26 5.20
N ASP A 101 8.49 4.95 6.49
CA ASP A 101 8.42 5.96 7.55
C ASP A 101 9.46 7.08 7.41
N GLU A 102 10.67 6.76 6.98
CA GLU A 102 11.75 7.74 6.77
C GLU A 102 11.47 8.66 5.59
N ALA A 103 11.04 8.08 4.45
CA ALA A 103 10.67 8.84 3.26
C ALA A 103 9.45 9.72 3.54
N LEU A 104 8.46 9.19 4.28
CA LEU A 104 7.26 9.92 4.69
C LEU A 104 7.63 11.11 5.57
N ALA A 105 8.50 10.92 6.56
CA ALA A 105 9.06 11.98 7.40
C ALA A 105 9.76 13.05 6.55
N TYR A 106 10.62 12.65 5.62
CA TYR A 106 11.30 13.57 4.71
C TYR A 106 10.28 14.39 3.89
N ALA A 107 9.31 13.74 3.26
CA ALA A 107 8.36 14.39 2.37
C ALA A 107 7.46 15.39 3.12
N ILE A 108 6.93 15.02 4.30
CA ILE A 108 6.10 15.91 5.13
C ILE A 108 6.89 17.17 5.54
N ASN A 109 8.19 17.03 5.84
CA ASN A 109 9.02 18.16 6.22
C ASN A 109 9.42 19.03 5.01
N LYS A 110 9.69 18.40 3.86
CA LYS A 110 10.18 19.07 2.66
C LYS A 110 9.09 19.82 1.90
N PHE A 111 7.91 19.22 1.75
CA PHE A 111 6.87 19.73 0.87
C PHE A 111 5.81 20.56 1.62
N LYS A 112 5.30 21.58 0.92
CA LYS A 112 4.46 22.63 1.54
C LYS A 112 3.03 22.18 1.83
N CYS A 113 2.48 21.26 1.04
CA CYS A 113 1.08 20.83 1.18
C CYS A 113 0.91 19.35 0.85
N TYR A 114 -0.23 18.81 1.29
CA TYR A 114 -0.63 17.42 1.10
C TYR A 114 -0.52 16.94 -0.35
N HIS A 115 -0.97 17.78 -1.29
CA HIS A 115 -0.94 17.44 -2.72
C HIS A 115 0.49 17.25 -3.25
N SER A 116 1.45 18.05 -2.79
CA SER A 116 2.85 17.87 -3.17
C SER A 116 3.44 16.56 -2.64
N VAL A 117 3.01 16.12 -1.45
CA VAL A 117 3.43 14.81 -0.90
C VAL A 117 2.83 13.66 -1.70
N CYS A 118 1.54 13.75 -2.10
CA CYS A 118 0.93 12.78 -3.02
C CYS A 118 1.76 12.64 -4.29
N ASN A 119 2.09 13.77 -4.94
CA ASN A 119 2.82 13.77 -6.20
C ASN A 119 4.24 13.21 -6.06
N TYR A 120 4.90 13.45 -4.91
CA TYR A 120 6.24 12.92 -4.65
C TYR A 120 6.26 11.38 -4.61
N PHE A 121 5.23 10.76 -4.02
CA PHE A 121 5.12 9.31 -3.93
C PHE A 121 4.32 8.66 -5.06
N TYR A 122 3.81 9.43 -6.02
CA TYR A 122 2.85 8.94 -7.01
C TYR A 122 1.63 8.23 -6.37
N MET A 123 1.18 8.72 -5.22
CA MET A 123 0.04 8.14 -4.48
C MET A 123 -1.21 8.98 -4.69
N SER A 124 -2.36 8.30 -4.78
CA SER A 124 -3.66 8.98 -4.72
C SER A 124 -3.83 9.69 -3.36
N LYS A 125 -4.75 10.66 -3.32
CA LYS A 125 -5.08 11.35 -2.05
C LYS A 125 -5.57 10.39 -0.97
N ALA A 126 -6.32 9.35 -1.35
CA ALA A 126 -6.82 8.35 -0.41
C ALA A 126 -5.70 7.41 0.07
N ALA A 127 -4.83 6.97 -0.83
CA ALA A 127 -3.71 6.08 -0.48
C ALA A 127 -2.74 6.75 0.50
N LEU A 128 -2.37 8.01 0.26
CA LEU A 128 -1.55 8.76 1.23
C LEU A 128 -2.29 8.98 2.57
N GLN A 129 -3.62 9.14 2.54
CA GLN A 129 -4.41 9.38 3.74
C GLN A 129 -4.37 8.15 4.64
N ASN A 130 -4.63 6.97 4.06
CA ASN A 130 -4.57 5.70 4.77
C ASN A 130 -3.16 5.47 5.34
N ARG A 131 -2.12 5.68 4.51
CA ARG A 131 -0.73 5.54 4.94
C ARG A 131 -0.36 6.39 6.15
N LEU A 132 -0.78 7.66 6.16
CA LEU A 132 -0.55 8.58 7.27
C LEU A 132 -1.37 8.20 8.51
N VAL A 133 -2.63 7.79 8.33
CA VAL A 133 -3.49 7.35 9.44
C VAL A 133 -2.89 6.10 10.09
N GLU A 134 -2.48 5.12 9.30
CA GLU A 134 -1.83 3.88 9.75
C GLU A 134 -0.54 4.19 10.52
N HIS A 135 0.32 5.07 10.00
CA HIS A 135 1.52 5.50 10.73
C HIS A 135 1.16 6.12 12.08
N LEU A 136 0.18 7.03 12.12
CA LEU A 136 -0.21 7.69 13.37
C LEU A 136 -0.80 6.70 14.37
N VAL A 137 -1.59 5.73 13.93
CA VAL A 137 -2.18 4.70 14.80
C VAL A 137 -1.11 3.75 15.31
N TYR A 138 -0.34 3.13 14.42
CA TYR A 138 0.54 2.01 14.79
C TYR A 138 1.94 2.45 15.26
N VAL A 139 2.44 3.59 14.77
CA VAL A 139 3.79 4.09 15.13
C VAL A 139 3.71 5.22 16.17
N LYS A 140 2.65 6.04 16.13
CA LYS A 140 2.44 7.15 17.08
C LYS A 140 1.34 6.90 18.10
N ASN A 141 0.79 5.69 18.16
CA ASN A 141 -0.20 5.27 19.17
C ASN A 141 -1.40 6.23 19.28
N CYS A 142 -1.81 6.86 18.18
CA CYS A 142 -3.01 7.69 18.13
C CYS A 142 -4.26 6.81 18.06
N SER A 143 -5.39 7.27 18.61
CA SER A 143 -6.67 6.62 18.32
C SER A 143 -7.02 6.78 16.83
N PRO A 144 -7.70 5.80 16.20
CA PRO A 144 -8.06 5.88 14.78
C PRO A 144 -8.81 7.16 14.40
N GLN A 145 -9.77 7.58 15.24
CA GLN A 145 -10.56 8.79 15.00
C GLN A 145 -9.70 10.06 15.06
N TYR A 146 -8.75 10.11 16.00
CA TYR A 146 -7.84 11.25 16.13
C TYR A 146 -6.85 11.31 14.96
N ALA A 147 -6.26 10.17 14.58
CA ALA A 147 -5.39 10.05 13.43
C ALA A 147 -6.10 10.52 12.14
N PHE A 148 -7.32 10.02 11.90
CA PHE A 148 -8.12 10.43 10.73
C PHE A 148 -8.39 11.94 10.71
N SER A 149 -8.74 12.53 11.86
CA SER A 149 -8.95 13.97 11.99
C SER A 149 -7.69 14.77 11.68
N LEU A 150 -6.52 14.37 12.22
CA LEU A 150 -5.24 15.04 11.95
C LEU A 150 -4.88 15.04 10.46
N VAL A 151 -5.01 13.89 9.81
CA VAL A 151 -4.66 13.75 8.38
C VAL A 151 -5.68 14.48 7.50
N SER A 152 -6.96 14.41 7.84
CA SER A 152 -8.01 15.18 7.15
C SER A 152 -7.73 16.69 7.25
N ASN A 153 -7.38 17.18 8.43
CA ASN A 153 -6.98 18.58 8.60
C ASN A 153 -5.77 18.92 7.74
N TYR A 154 -4.71 18.08 7.74
CA TYR A 154 -3.54 18.31 6.87
C TYR A 154 -3.90 18.37 5.39
N ARG A 155 -4.83 17.52 4.93
CA ARG A 155 -5.30 17.51 3.54
C ARG A 155 -5.90 18.86 3.08
N TYR A 156 -6.48 19.63 4.00
CA TYR A 156 -7.15 20.90 3.72
C TYR A 156 -6.47 22.13 4.37
N SER A 157 -5.30 21.95 5.00
CA SER A 157 -4.57 23.03 5.71
C SER A 157 -3.05 22.86 5.60
N ASP A 158 -2.28 23.55 6.46
CA ASP A 158 -0.81 23.58 6.44
C ASP A 158 -0.13 22.37 7.10
N GLY A 159 -0.91 21.51 7.77
CA GLY A 159 -0.41 20.32 8.46
C GLY A 159 0.33 20.60 9.76
N THR A 160 0.26 21.80 10.33
CA THR A 160 1.00 22.16 11.56
C THR A 160 0.72 21.21 12.72
N GLN A 161 -0.55 20.84 12.95
CA GLN A 161 -0.91 19.89 14.00
C GLN A 161 -0.39 18.48 13.72
N LEU A 162 -0.51 18.00 12.48
CA LEU A 162 0.00 16.70 12.08
C LEU A 162 1.52 16.63 12.28
N LYS A 163 2.27 17.66 11.84
CA LYS A 163 3.73 17.72 12.01
C LYS A 163 4.15 17.66 13.47
N LYS A 164 3.44 18.36 14.36
CA LYS A 164 3.72 18.30 15.81
C LYS A 164 3.67 16.87 16.34
N ILE A 165 2.65 16.10 15.98
CA ILE A 165 2.51 14.71 16.44
C ILE A 165 3.49 13.78 15.72
N PHE A 166 3.62 13.93 14.40
CA PHE A 166 4.46 13.06 13.56
C PHE A 166 5.94 13.13 13.95
N PHE A 167 6.46 14.33 14.26
CA PHE A 167 7.86 14.52 14.62
C PHE A 167 8.11 14.55 16.13
N ASN A 168 7.08 14.45 16.97
CA ASN A 168 7.32 14.30 18.39
C ASN A 168 8.02 12.95 18.63
N ARG A 169 9.11 12.98 19.39
CA ARG A 169 9.70 11.75 19.90
C ARG A 169 8.74 11.22 20.96
N GLN A 170 8.21 10.02 20.74
CA GLN A 170 7.76 9.25 21.88
C GLN A 170 9.04 8.79 22.57
N ASP A 171 9.27 9.24 23.80
CA ASP A 171 10.30 8.63 24.63
C ASP A 171 10.02 7.12 24.64
N THR A 172 10.96 6.35 24.13
CA THR A 172 10.92 4.89 24.20
C THR A 172 10.68 4.51 25.65
N VAL A 173 9.47 4.07 25.97
CA VAL A 173 9.21 3.36 27.21
C VAL A 173 10.01 2.08 27.09
N GLN A 174 11.18 2.05 27.74
CA GLN A 174 11.84 0.80 28.03
C GLN A 174 10.86 -0.03 28.84
N ILE A 175 10.32 -1.07 28.22
CA ILE A 175 9.58 -2.09 28.95
C ILE A 175 10.66 -2.93 29.63
N SER A 176 11.03 -2.52 30.84
CA SER A 176 11.69 -3.39 31.80
C SER A 176 10.63 -4.36 32.32
N GLY A 177 10.73 -5.62 31.91
CA GLY A 177 9.92 -6.75 32.36
C GLY A 177 10.45 -8.05 31.78
#